data_AF-F8JIR4-F1
#
_entry.id   AF-F8JIR4-F1
#
_cell.length_a   1.000
_cell.length_b   1.000
_cell.length_c   1.000
_cell.angle_alpha   90.00
_cell.angle_beta   90.00
_cell.angle_gamma   90.00
#
_symmetry.space_group_name_H-M   'P 1'
#
loop_
_entity.id
_entity.type
_entity.pdbx_description
1 polymer ?
#
loop_
_entity_poly.entity_id
_entity_poly.type
_entity_poly.pdbx_seq_one_letter_code
_entity_poly.pdbx_strand_id
1 'polypeptide(L)' 'MSEVPRRGRPPSGRKTVYQVALDDDPHGETIAKIAEAEGKSTSAVIRELVIEGLGRRRRNR' A
#
# COMPACT_ATOMS: atom_id res chain seq x y z
N MET A 1 -8.56 19.70 -10.75
CA MET A 1 -9.34 18.44 -10.65
C MET A 1 -8.45 17.32 -11.17
N SER A 2 -7.99 16.41 -10.30
CA SER A 2 -7.17 15.27 -10.73
C SER A 2 -8.08 14.07 -10.98
N GLU A 3 -8.13 13.62 -12.23
CA GLU A 3 -8.96 12.51 -12.68
C GLU A 3 -8.35 11.18 -12.23
N VAL A 4 -9.09 10.40 -11.43
CA VAL A 4 -8.66 9.07 -10.99
C VAL A 4 -8.86 8.07 -12.14
N PRO A 5 -7.82 7.37 -12.64
CA PRO A 5 -7.95 6.49 -13.80
C PRO A 5 -8.91 5.33 -13.54
N ARG A 6 -9.83 5.11 -14.47
CA ARG A 6 -10.81 4.02 -14.44
C ARG A 6 -10.11 2.65 -14.50
N ARG A 7 -10.55 1.77 -13.60
CA ARG A 7 -10.21 0.35 -13.40
C ARG A 7 -9.82 -0.39 -14.71
N GLY A 8 -8.55 -0.30 -15.09
CA GLY A 8 -7.90 -1.21 -16.03
C GLY A 8 -6.97 -2.12 -15.24
N ARG A 9 -7.07 -3.44 -15.43
CA ARG A 9 -6.08 -4.37 -14.89
C ARG A 9 -4.70 -3.91 -15.39
N PRO A 10 -3.72 -3.62 -14.50
CA PRO A 10 -2.41 -3.22 -14.95
C PRO A 10 -1.86 -4.30 -15.90
N PRO A 11 -1.32 -3.93 -17.08
CA PRO A 11 -0.59 -4.86 -17.92
C PRO A 11 0.49 -5.53 -17.06
N SER A 12 0.48 -6.86 -17.00
CA SER A 12 1.42 -7.62 -16.18
C SER A 12 2.84 -7.20 -16.52
N GLY A 13 3.51 -6.54 -15.56
CA GLY A 13 4.86 -5.98 -15.73
C GLY A 13 4.95 -4.45 -15.56
N ARG A 14 3.85 -3.70 -15.51
CA ARG A 14 3.90 -2.24 -15.26
C ARG A 14 3.78 -1.90 -13.77
N LYS A 15 4.79 -1.19 -13.24
CA LYS A 15 4.73 -0.54 -11.92
C LYS A 15 3.59 0.48 -11.95
N THR A 16 2.54 0.22 -11.17
CA THR A 16 1.44 1.18 -10.99
C THR A 16 1.74 2.00 -9.75
N VAL A 17 1.71 3.33 -9.90
CA VAL A 17 1.90 4.27 -8.79
C VAL A 17 0.54 4.68 -8.27
N TYR A 18 0.35 4.61 -6.96
CA TYR A 18 -0.87 5.03 -6.28
C TYR A 18 -0.54 6.16 -5.32
N GLN A 19 -1.42 7.14 -5.23
CA GLN A 19 -1.40 8.12 -4.16
C GLN A 19 -2.44 7.69 -3.12
N VAL A 20 -2.02 7.59 -1.86
CA VAL A 20 -2.89 7.20 -0.75
C VAL A 20 -2.76 8.28 0.30
N ALA A 21 -3.89 8.87 0.67
CA ALA A 21 -3.98 9.67 1.89
C ALA A 21 -4.18 8.69 3.03
N LEU A 22 -3.18 8.63 3.92
CA LEU A 22 -3.36 8.14 5.26
C LEU A 22 -3.57 9.43 6.05
N ASP A 23 -4.76 9.63 6.60
CA ASP A 23 -4.97 10.75 7.52
C ASP A 23 -3.93 10.66 8.66
N ASP A 24 -3.79 11.72 9.49
CA ASP A 24 -3.03 11.70 10.76
C ASP A 24 -3.68 10.76 11.81
N ASP A 25 -4.19 9.64 11.33
CA ASP A 25 -4.62 8.48 12.07
C ASP A 25 -3.38 7.75 12.60
N PRO A 26 -3.42 7.18 13.82
CA PRO A 26 -2.33 6.41 14.42
C PRO A 26 -1.73 5.34 13.48
N HIS A 27 -2.46 4.88 12.48
CA HIS A 27 -1.96 3.96 11.46
C HIS A 27 -0.88 4.57 10.55
N GLY A 28 -1.01 5.84 10.14
CA GLY A 28 -0.03 6.53 9.30
C GLY A 28 1.33 6.67 10.00
N GLU A 29 1.31 7.14 11.25
CA GLU A 29 2.51 7.23 12.09
C GLU A 29 3.14 5.86 12.35
N THR A 30 2.32 4.85 12.61
CA THR A 30 2.81 3.50 12.89
C THR A 30 3.56 2.94 11.68
N ILE A 31 3.03 3.12 10.47
CA ILE A 31 3.69 2.69 9.24
C ILE A 31 5.01 3.44 9.02
N ALA A 32 5.06 4.75 9.32
CA ALA A 32 6.28 5.53 9.24
C ALA A 32 7.36 5.05 10.23
N LYS A 33 7.00 4.77 11.48
CA LYS A 33 7.91 4.24 12.51
C LYS A 33 8.46 2.87 12.15
N ILE A 34 7.63 1.98 11.58
CA ILE A 34 8.08 0.67 11.09
C ILE A 34 9.07 0.85 9.94
N ALA A 35 8.77 1.74 8.99
CA ALA A 35 9.65 2.02 7.86
C ALA A 35 11.03 2.52 8.32
N GLU A 36 11.05 3.44 9.29
CA GLU A 36 12.29 3.93 9.90
C GLU A 36 13.08 2.82 10.62
N ALA A 37 12.42 2.04 11.48
CA ALA A 37 13.05 0.96 12.23
C ALA A 37 13.65 -0.13 11.33
N GLU A 38 13.02 -0.41 10.19
CA GLU A 38 13.47 -1.41 9.22
C GLU A 38 14.41 -0.86 8.14
N GLY A 39 14.69 0.45 8.13
CA GLY A 39 15.48 1.10 7.08
C GLY A 39 14.83 0.99 5.69
N LYS A 40 13.50 0.91 5.63
CA LYS A 40 12.71 0.78 4.40
C LYS A 40 11.98 2.08 4.06
N SER A 41 11.50 2.19 2.82
CA SER A 41 10.55 3.24 2.47
C SER A 41 9.15 2.90 2.98
N THR A 42 8.35 3.92 3.35
CA THR A 42 6.93 3.78 3.70
C THR A 42 6.16 3.00 2.63
N SER A 43 6.45 3.24 1.35
CA SER A 43 5.83 2.54 0.23
C SER A 43 6.13 1.03 0.20
N ALA A 44 7.31 0.62 0.67
CA ALA A 44 7.69 -0.79 0.75
C ALA A 44 6.92 -1.49 1.88
N VAL A 45 6.84 -0.86 3.06
CA VAL A 45 6.06 -1.36 4.20
C VAL A 45 4.57 -1.49 3.82
N ILE A 46 3.99 -0.46 3.20
CA ILE A 46 2.59 -0.52 2.73
C ILE A 46 2.39 -1.68 1.75
N ARG A 47 3.32 -1.91 0.82
CA ARG A 47 3.23 -3.00 -0.14
C ARG A 47 3.23 -4.36 0.55
N GLU A 48 4.10 -4.56 1.53
CA GLU A 48 4.19 -5.81 2.32
C GLU A 48 2.86 -6.05 3.07
N LEU A 49 2.35 -5.05 3.77
CA LEU A 49 1.07 -5.12 4.49
C LEU A 49 -0.11 -5.46 3.57
N VAL A 50 -0.16 -4.87 2.37
CA VAL A 50 -1.21 -5.17 1.38
C VAL A 50 -1.12 -6.62 0.91
N ILE A 51 0.07 -7.12 0.59
CA ILE A 51 0.26 -8.51 0.14
C ILE A 51 -0.16 -9.49 1.24
N GLU A 52 0.25 -9.26 2.48
CA GLU A 52 -0.15 -10.08 3.61
C GLU A 52 -1.66 -10.07 3.83
N GLY A 53 -2.28 -8.88 3.83
CA GLY A 53 -3.72 -8.73 3.99
C GLY A 53 -4.53 -9.46 2.93
N LEU A 54 -4.08 -9.41 1.66
CA LEU A 54 -4.68 -10.18 0.57
C LEU A 54 -4.52 -11.68 0.77
N GLY A 55 -3.34 -12.13 1.22
CA GLY A 55 -3.08 -13.54 1.55
C GLY A 55 -4.02 -14.06 2.65
N ARG A 56 -4.24 -13.27 3.71
CA ARG A 56 -5.18 -13.62 4.80
C ARG A 56 -6.62 -13.70 4.30
N ARG A 57 -7.08 -12.73 3.48
CA ARG A 57 -8.44 -12.76 2.90
C ARG A 57 -8.69 -13.98 2.02
N ARG A 58 -7.68 -14.42 1.26
CA ARG A 58 -7.80 -15.59 0.38
C ARG A 58 -7.92 -16.90 1.15
N ARG A 59 -7.35 -17.01 2.35
CA ARG A 59 -7.42 -18.20 3.20
C ARG A 59 -8.71 -18.33 4.01
N ASN A 60 -9.41 -17.21 4.25
CA ASN A 60 -10.68 -17.19 4.98
C ASN A 60 -11.91 -17.34 4.07
N ARG A 61 -11.71 -17.82 2.84
CA ARG A 61 -12.73 -18.17 1.86
C ARG A 61 -12.57 -19.63 1.50
#